data_AF-A0A4Q0A200-F1
#
_entry.id   AF-A0A4Q0A200-F1
#
_cell.length_a   1.000
_cell.length_b   1.000
_cell.length_c   1.000
_cell.angle_alpha   90.00
_cell.angle_beta   90.00
_cell.angle_gamma   90.00
#
_symmetry.space_group_name_H-M   'P 1'
#
loop_
_entity.id
_entity.type
_entity.pdbx_description
1 polymer ?
#
loop_
_entity_poly.entity_id
_entity_poly.type
_entity_poly.pdbx_seq_one_letter_code
_entity_poly.pdbx_strand_id
1 'polypeptide(L)'
;MDTNPLNIQTDSLDLETSSAALGPMSIKPTTVQYNPMNSNIIDEIQYLAPIFDGKPDGPSWGHWMNTVENLISDLLPHCPRPTHFQILTTLLHPDIKKALFGSQISDYEIFEKYMRSHYPKKLWARHFATALHNSILFKGLDIHGAKAHAKEAVVHLGEIDMWCTEVITALLAELSNHLTLAPNYIWDTDMVNITTLGTCLEDIEKEVLVW
;
A
#
# COMPACT_ATOMS: atom_id res chain seq x y z
N MET A 1 -51.35 52.75 -0.83
CA MET A 1 -50.24 52.09 -1.55
C MET A 1 -50.84 50.95 -2.36
N ASP A 2 -51.68 51.23 -3.36
CA ASP A 2 -51.35 51.88 -4.66
C ASP A 2 -50.27 51.06 -5.38
N THR A 3 -50.43 50.52 -6.58
CA THR A 3 -51.48 50.57 -7.60
C THR A 3 -51.12 49.45 -8.59
N ASN A 4 -52.10 48.66 -9.02
CA ASN A 4 -52.05 47.99 -10.31
C ASN A 4 -52.54 49.00 -11.37
N PRO A 5 -52.04 48.96 -12.61
CA PRO A 5 -52.95 49.07 -13.76
C PRO A 5 -52.61 48.06 -14.89
N LEU A 6 -53.58 47.24 -15.33
CA LEU A 6 -54.36 47.36 -16.60
C LEU A 6 -53.50 47.25 -17.88
N ASN A 7 -53.39 46.06 -18.50
CA ASN A 7 -54.26 45.49 -19.56
C ASN A 7 -54.47 46.39 -20.78
N ILE A 8 -53.98 46.00 -21.99
CA ILE A 8 -54.66 46.08 -23.32
C ILE A 8 -53.94 45.15 -24.32
N GLN A 9 -54.70 44.28 -25.01
CA GLN A 9 -54.36 43.53 -26.24
C GLN A 9 -54.47 44.42 -27.50
N THR A 10 -53.68 44.16 -28.56
CA THR A 10 -54.12 43.71 -29.92
C THR A 10 -53.10 44.06 -31.03
N ASP A 11 -52.87 43.06 -31.91
CA ASP A 11 -52.63 43.10 -33.37
C ASP A 11 -51.47 43.95 -33.95
N SER A 12 -50.42 43.36 -34.56
CA SER A 12 -50.28 42.62 -35.85
C SER A 12 -49.83 43.51 -37.03
N LEU A 13 -48.94 42.93 -37.85
CA LEU A 13 -48.38 43.35 -39.16
C LEU A 13 -47.12 44.26 -39.07
N ASP A 14 -45.98 44.05 -39.76
CA ASP A 14 -45.58 43.10 -40.81
C ASP A 14 -44.03 43.11 -41.00
N LEU A 15 -43.48 41.97 -41.47
CA LEU A 15 -42.34 41.73 -42.41
C LEU A 15 -41.09 42.67 -42.43
N GLU A 16 -39.81 42.24 -42.46
CA GLU A 16 -39.17 41.05 -43.09
C GLU A 16 -37.83 40.63 -42.44
N THR A 17 -37.56 39.31 -42.50
CA THR A 17 -36.28 38.56 -42.64
C THR A 17 -35.00 38.94 -41.86
N SER A 18 -34.47 38.01 -41.04
CA SER A 18 -33.37 37.11 -41.46
C SER A 18 -33.00 36.06 -40.39
N SER A 19 -33.13 34.78 -40.77
CA SER A 19 -32.32 33.59 -40.47
C SER A 19 -31.53 33.47 -39.15
N ALA A 20 -31.98 32.56 -38.26
CA ALA A 20 -31.24 31.36 -37.82
C ALA A 20 -31.81 30.85 -36.49
N ALA A 21 -32.58 29.75 -36.54
CA ALA A 21 -33.10 29.08 -35.36
C ALA A 21 -31.96 28.44 -34.56
N LEU A 22 -31.83 28.81 -33.29
CA LEU A 22 -31.08 28.08 -32.28
C LEU A 22 -31.79 26.75 -31.99
N GLY A 23 -31.28 25.67 -32.59
CA GLY A 23 -31.67 24.31 -32.20
C GLY A 23 -31.21 23.99 -30.77
N PRO A 24 -31.86 23.04 -30.08
CA PRO A 24 -31.46 22.63 -28.74
C PRO A 24 -30.03 22.08 -28.76
N MET A 25 -29.19 22.60 -27.86
CA MET A 25 -27.82 22.18 -27.64
C MET A 25 -27.80 20.69 -27.28
N SER A 26 -27.55 19.82 -28.27
CA SER A 26 -27.31 18.40 -28.04
C SER A 26 -25.91 18.26 -27.46
N ILE A 27 -25.82 18.25 -26.13
CA ILE A 27 -24.59 17.85 -25.45
C ILE A 27 -24.46 16.35 -25.70
N LYS A 28 -23.68 15.98 -26.73
CA LYS A 28 -23.21 14.60 -26.88
C LYS A 28 -22.54 14.22 -25.56
N PRO A 29 -22.88 13.08 -24.93
CA PRO A 29 -22.03 12.55 -23.88
C PRO A 29 -20.67 12.31 -24.52
N THR A 30 -19.64 12.98 -24.01
CA THR A 30 -18.26 12.62 -24.34
C THR A 30 -18.09 11.17 -23.88
N THR A 31 -18.13 10.24 -24.83
CA THR A 31 -17.72 8.87 -24.58
C THR A 31 -16.24 8.94 -24.23
N VAL A 32 -15.93 8.84 -22.94
CA VAL A 32 -14.58 8.51 -22.50
C VAL A 32 -14.31 7.14 -23.11
N GLN A 33 -13.49 7.09 -24.16
CA GLN A 33 -13.01 5.82 -24.69
C GLN A 33 -12.22 5.15 -23.57
N TYR A 34 -12.82 4.13 -22.96
CA TYR A 34 -12.09 3.17 -22.16
C TYR A 34 -11.16 2.44 -23.12
N ASN A 35 -9.87 2.77 -23.04
CA ASN A 35 -8.85 2.11 -23.84
C ASN A 35 -8.74 0.65 -23.34
N PRO A 36 -8.88 -0.39 -24.19
CA PRO A 36 -8.84 -1.79 -23.74
C PRO A 36 -7.48 -2.27 -23.23
N MET A 37 -6.49 -1.38 -23.06
CA MET A 37 -5.15 -1.70 -22.55
C MET A 37 -5.07 -1.84 -21.01
N ASN A 38 -6.16 -1.57 -20.28
CA ASN A 38 -6.14 -1.57 -18.81
C ASN A 38 -6.20 -2.95 -18.15
N SER A 39 -6.66 -4.01 -18.83
CA SER A 39 -6.75 -5.34 -18.19
C SER A 39 -5.36 -5.92 -17.92
N ASN A 40 -4.43 -5.75 -18.86
CA ASN A 40 -3.09 -6.33 -18.77
C ASN A 40 -2.28 -5.74 -17.60
N ILE A 41 -2.43 -4.43 -17.33
CA ILE A 41 -1.68 -3.76 -16.27
C ILE A 41 -2.22 -4.12 -14.87
N ILE A 42 -3.55 -4.28 -14.73
CA ILE A 42 -4.13 -4.73 -13.46
C ILE A 42 -3.72 -6.18 -13.16
N ASP A 43 -3.72 -7.04 -14.18
CA ASP A 43 -3.25 -8.42 -14.07
C ASP A 43 -1.75 -8.48 -13.76
N GLU A 44 -0.95 -7.57 -14.33
CA GLU A 44 0.48 -7.42 -14.03
C GLU A 44 0.71 -6.94 -12.59
N ILE A 45 -0.06 -5.96 -12.11
CA ILE A 45 0.00 -5.55 -10.70
C ILE A 45 -0.39 -6.72 -9.78
N GLN A 46 -1.39 -7.53 -10.13
CA GLN A 46 -1.75 -8.72 -9.36
C GLN A 46 -0.67 -9.80 -9.36
N TYR A 47 0.10 -9.89 -10.44
CA TYR A 47 1.24 -10.80 -10.53
C TYR A 47 2.44 -10.30 -9.69
N LEU A 48 2.66 -8.98 -9.66
CA LEU A 48 3.82 -8.37 -9.00
C LEU A 48 3.58 -8.06 -7.51
N ALA A 49 2.33 -7.86 -7.09
CA ALA A 49 1.98 -7.57 -5.70
C ALA A 49 1.42 -8.81 -4.99
N PRO A 50 1.91 -9.14 -3.78
CA PRO A 50 1.32 -10.22 -3.00
C PRO A 50 -0.11 -9.87 -2.57
N ILE A 51 -0.97 -10.88 -2.44
CA ILE A 51 -2.30 -10.72 -1.84
C ILE A 51 -2.13 -10.39 -0.36
N PHE A 52 -2.78 -9.32 0.12
CA PHE A 52 -2.83 -9.04 1.54
C PHE A 52 -3.86 -9.92 2.24
N ASP A 53 -3.41 -10.79 3.14
CA ASP A 53 -4.27 -11.65 3.94
C ASP A 53 -4.35 -11.26 5.42
N GLY A 54 -3.60 -10.22 5.82
CA GLY A 54 -3.60 -9.68 7.18
C GLY A 54 -2.99 -10.61 8.22
N LYS A 55 -2.29 -11.68 7.80
CA LYS A 55 -1.62 -12.59 8.72
C LYS A 55 -0.18 -12.15 8.97
N PRO A 56 0.36 -12.37 10.17
CA PRO A 56 1.72 -11.97 10.49
C PRO A 56 2.83 -12.68 9.70
N ASP A 57 2.55 -13.86 9.13
CA ASP A 57 3.47 -14.55 8.22
C ASP A 57 3.60 -13.83 6.85
N GLY A 58 2.70 -12.88 6.58
CA GLY A 58 2.70 -12.01 5.41
C GLY A 58 3.08 -10.56 5.73
N PRO A 59 3.08 -9.68 4.71
CA PRO A 59 3.51 -8.30 4.89
C PRO A 59 2.57 -7.54 5.83
N SER A 60 3.13 -6.62 6.61
CA SER A 60 2.30 -5.68 7.36
C SER A 60 1.46 -4.76 6.47
N TRP A 61 0.31 -4.28 6.97
CA TRP A 61 -0.55 -3.38 6.19
C TRP A 61 0.23 -2.18 5.62
N GLY A 62 1.09 -1.56 6.43
CA GLY A 62 1.90 -0.42 5.99
C GLY A 62 2.91 -0.78 4.91
N HIS A 63 3.61 -1.91 5.06
CA HIS A 63 4.57 -2.37 4.06
C HIS A 63 3.87 -2.75 2.76
N TRP A 64 2.80 -3.56 2.85
CA TRP A 64 2.00 -3.96 1.71
C TRP A 64 1.45 -2.76 0.95
N MET A 65 0.86 -1.80 1.66
CA MET A 65 0.28 -0.59 1.06
C MET A 65 1.35 0.20 0.30
N ASN A 66 2.52 0.43 0.91
CA ASN A 66 3.62 1.14 0.27
C ASN A 66 4.11 0.41 -0.99
N THR A 67 4.23 -0.92 -0.95
CA THR A 67 4.61 -1.72 -2.13
C THR A 67 3.59 -1.58 -3.26
N VAL A 68 2.30 -1.67 -2.95
CA VAL A 68 1.24 -1.55 -3.97
C VAL A 68 1.15 -0.11 -4.51
N GLU A 69 1.24 0.91 -3.65
CA GLU A 69 1.21 2.31 -4.08
C GLU A 69 2.39 2.66 -5.00
N ASN A 70 3.59 2.13 -4.71
CA ASN A 70 4.75 2.31 -5.58
C ASN A 70 4.53 1.63 -6.94
N LEU A 71 4.05 0.39 -6.96
CA LEU A 71 3.74 -0.32 -8.20
C LEU A 71 2.69 0.41 -9.04
N ILE A 72 1.62 0.92 -8.42
CA ILE A 72 0.60 1.68 -9.14
C ILE A 72 1.17 3.00 -9.66
N SER A 73 2.02 3.68 -8.88
CA SER A 73 2.64 4.93 -9.31
C SER A 73 3.60 4.72 -10.49
N ASP A 74 4.35 3.62 -10.50
CA ASP A 74 5.31 3.28 -11.55
C ASP A 74 4.61 2.85 -12.85
N LEU A 75 3.58 2.00 -12.74
CA LEU A 75 2.89 1.41 -13.90
C LEU A 75 1.74 2.28 -14.42
N LEU A 76 1.14 3.11 -13.57
CA LEU A 76 -0.03 3.95 -13.87
C LEU A 76 0.14 5.37 -13.25
N PRO A 77 1.10 6.20 -13.73
CA PRO A 77 1.49 7.46 -13.09
C PRO A 77 0.41 8.56 -12.99
N HIS A 78 -0.79 8.34 -13.53
CA HIS A 78 -1.95 9.23 -13.40
C HIS A 78 -3.25 8.47 -13.08
N CYS A 79 -3.15 7.37 -12.33
CA CYS A 79 -4.28 6.53 -11.99
C CYS A 79 -5.35 7.32 -11.20
N PRO A 80 -6.61 7.40 -11.69
CA PRO A 80 -7.69 8.04 -10.94
C PRO A 80 -7.92 7.34 -9.61
N ARG A 81 -8.22 8.11 -8.56
CA ARG A 81 -8.44 7.59 -7.20
C ARG A 81 -9.48 6.44 -7.11
N PRO A 82 -10.61 6.45 -7.86
CA PRO A 82 -11.53 5.31 -7.86
C PRO A 82 -10.90 4.03 -8.42
N THR A 83 -10.08 4.14 -9.47
CA THR A 83 -9.34 3.00 -10.05
C THR A 83 -8.26 2.51 -9.09
N HIS A 84 -7.55 3.43 -8.41
CA HIS A 84 -6.60 3.10 -7.34
C HIS A 84 -7.26 2.27 -6.25
N PHE A 85 -8.42 2.72 -5.76
CA PHE A 85 -9.20 2.00 -4.75
C PHE A 85 -9.63 0.61 -5.24
N GLN A 86 -10.09 0.49 -6.49
CA GLN A 86 -10.44 -0.80 -7.07
C GLN A 86 -9.25 -1.77 -7.10
N ILE A 87 -8.09 -1.33 -7.59
CA ILE A 87 -6.86 -2.14 -7.61
C ILE A 87 -6.49 -2.61 -6.20
N LEU A 88 -6.51 -1.71 -5.21
CA LEU A 88 -6.22 -2.09 -3.83
C LEU A 88 -7.17 -3.16 -3.32
N THR A 89 -8.48 -3.00 -3.56
CA THR A 89 -9.47 -3.99 -3.11
C THR A 89 -9.33 -5.33 -3.82
N THR A 90 -8.89 -5.38 -5.09
CA THR A 90 -8.67 -6.66 -5.80
C THR A 90 -7.48 -7.44 -5.26
N LEU A 91 -6.50 -6.77 -4.65
CA LEU A 91 -5.30 -7.38 -4.07
C LEU A 91 -5.49 -7.84 -2.61
N LEU A 92 -6.71 -7.78 -2.07
CA LEU A 92 -7.03 -8.29 -0.74
C LEU A 92 -7.47 -9.75 -0.77
N HIS A 93 -7.21 -10.48 0.31
CA HIS A 93 -7.72 -11.83 0.49
C HIS A 93 -9.27 -11.85 0.47
N PRO A 94 -9.92 -12.89 -0.10
CA PRO A 94 -11.38 -12.97 -0.20
C PRO A 94 -12.13 -12.73 1.11
N ASP A 95 -11.60 -13.20 2.23
CA ASP A 95 -12.23 -13.00 3.55
C ASP A 95 -12.24 -11.53 3.97
N ILE A 96 -11.16 -10.79 3.68
CA ILE A 96 -11.07 -9.35 3.95
C ILE A 96 -12.04 -8.60 3.04
N LYS A 97 -12.08 -8.95 1.74
CA LYS A 97 -13.04 -8.39 0.78
C LYS A 97 -14.47 -8.57 1.28
N LYS A 98 -14.82 -9.79 1.72
CA LYS A 98 -16.15 -10.10 2.26
C LYS A 98 -16.49 -9.25 3.49
N ALA A 99 -15.54 -9.06 4.40
CA ALA A 99 -15.72 -8.20 5.57
C ALA A 99 -15.91 -6.72 5.20
N LEU A 100 -15.15 -6.22 4.21
CA LEU A 100 -15.27 -4.85 3.68
C LEU A 100 -16.64 -4.61 3.03
N PHE A 101 -17.07 -5.52 2.16
CA PHE A 101 -18.39 -5.43 1.51
C PHE A 101 -19.53 -5.51 2.54
N GLY A 102 -19.41 -6.39 3.54
CA GLY A 102 -20.36 -6.46 4.64
C GLY A 102 -20.43 -5.18 5.48
N SER A 103 -19.34 -4.41 5.53
CA SER A 103 -19.25 -3.14 6.25
C SER A 103 -19.70 -1.92 5.43
N GLN A 104 -20.15 -2.12 4.19
CA GLN A 104 -20.59 -1.07 3.25
C GLN A 104 -19.56 0.06 3.03
N ILE A 105 -18.28 -0.28 3.08
CA ILE A 105 -17.19 0.69 2.87
C ILE A 105 -17.02 0.93 1.36
N SER A 106 -17.35 2.14 0.91
CA SER A 106 -17.27 2.54 -0.51
C SER A 106 -16.30 3.70 -0.77
N ASP A 107 -15.64 4.20 0.26
CA ASP A 107 -14.78 5.38 0.22
C ASP A 107 -13.36 5.03 0.68
N TYR A 108 -12.36 5.65 0.03
CA TYR A 108 -10.96 5.33 0.25
C TYR A 108 -10.49 5.67 1.67
N GLU A 109 -10.86 6.86 2.17
CA GLU A 109 -10.48 7.31 3.51
C GLU A 109 -11.09 6.41 4.59
N ILE A 110 -12.34 5.98 4.41
CA ILE A 110 -13.00 5.05 5.32
C ILE A 110 -12.34 3.67 5.25
N PHE A 111 -11.98 3.20 4.05
CA PHE A 111 -11.25 1.96 3.84
C PHE A 111 -9.90 1.97 4.55
N GLU A 112 -9.09 3.00 4.36
CA GLU A 112 -7.77 3.10 4.97
C GLU A 112 -7.87 3.09 6.50
N LYS A 113 -8.84 3.84 7.05
CA LYS A 113 -9.10 3.86 8.49
C LYS A 113 -9.53 2.48 9.00
N TYR A 114 -10.41 1.79 8.26
CA TYR A 114 -10.83 0.43 8.60
C TYR A 114 -9.65 -0.53 8.64
N MET A 115 -8.81 -0.51 7.60
CA MET A 115 -7.65 -1.40 7.49
C MET A 115 -6.64 -1.12 8.60
N ARG A 116 -6.30 0.14 8.87
CA ARG A 116 -5.39 0.50 9.99
C ARG A 116 -5.93 0.09 11.35
N SER A 117 -7.25 0.08 11.54
CA SER A 117 -7.89 -0.35 12.78
C SER A 117 -7.88 -1.87 12.96
N HIS A 118 -8.10 -2.64 11.89
CA HIS A 118 -8.16 -4.10 11.93
C HIS A 118 -6.77 -4.76 11.83
N TYR A 119 -5.83 -4.07 11.19
CA TYR A 119 -4.46 -4.49 10.99
C TYR A 119 -3.48 -3.47 11.59
N PRO A 120 -3.54 -3.24 12.93
CA PRO A 120 -2.71 -2.24 13.57
C PRO A 120 -1.24 -2.71 13.64
N LYS A 121 -0.30 -1.76 13.61
CA LYS A 121 1.15 -2.05 13.82
C LYS A 121 1.43 -2.91 15.06
N LYS A 122 0.64 -2.72 16.12
CA LYS A 122 0.74 -3.50 17.37
C LYS A 122 0.54 -5.01 17.19
N LEU A 123 -0.21 -5.43 16.17
CA LEU A 123 -0.40 -6.85 15.84
C LEU A 123 0.93 -7.46 15.39
N TRP A 124 1.62 -6.81 14.44
CA TRP A 124 2.94 -7.23 13.96
C TRP A 124 4.01 -7.09 15.05
N ALA A 125 4.01 -6.01 15.82
CA ALA A 125 4.95 -5.84 16.93
C ALA A 125 4.88 -7.03 17.92
N ARG A 126 3.67 -7.49 18.26
CA ARG A 126 3.46 -8.67 19.11
C ARG A 126 3.95 -9.95 18.45
N HIS A 127 3.70 -10.12 17.15
CA HIS A 127 4.18 -11.27 16.41
C HIS A 127 5.71 -11.32 16.41
N PHE A 128 6.38 -10.23 16.00
CA PHE A 128 7.84 -10.16 15.97
C PHE A 128 8.46 -10.36 17.35
N ALA A 129 7.91 -9.74 18.40
CA ALA A 129 8.39 -9.96 19.77
C ALA A 129 8.25 -11.43 20.20
N THR A 130 7.14 -12.09 19.84
CA THR A 130 6.92 -13.50 20.15
C THR A 130 7.86 -14.41 19.35
N ALA A 131 8.05 -14.13 18.06
CA ALA A 131 8.93 -14.89 17.19
C ALA A 131 10.40 -14.78 17.62
N LEU A 132 10.81 -13.58 18.04
CA LEU A 132 12.13 -13.31 18.61
C LEU A 132 12.32 -14.07 19.92
N HIS A 133 11.36 -13.96 20.85
CA HIS A 133 11.40 -14.66 22.14
C HIS A 133 11.47 -16.20 21.99
N ASN A 134 10.78 -16.73 20.99
CA ASN A 134 10.75 -18.17 20.70
C ASN A 134 11.91 -18.64 19.81
N SER A 135 12.83 -17.74 19.42
CA SER A 135 13.94 -18.05 18.51
C SER A 135 13.50 -18.66 17.18
N ILE A 136 12.38 -18.17 16.63
CA ILE A 136 11.85 -18.61 15.33
C ILE A 136 11.80 -17.49 14.28
N LEU A 137 12.22 -16.27 14.64
CA LEU A 137 12.13 -15.08 13.79
C LEU A 137 12.78 -15.26 12.40
N PHE A 138 13.90 -15.96 12.33
CA PHE A 138 14.67 -16.14 11.08
C PHE A 138 14.65 -17.58 10.55
N LYS A 139 13.89 -18.46 11.18
CA LYS A 139 14.01 -19.90 10.97
C LYS A 139 13.64 -20.28 9.54
N GLY A 140 14.58 -20.89 8.83
CA GLY A 140 14.38 -21.37 7.46
C GLY A 140 14.35 -20.27 6.39
N LEU A 141 14.72 -19.03 6.74
CA LEU A 141 14.91 -17.95 5.78
C LEU A 141 16.34 -17.98 5.22
N ASP A 142 16.49 -17.66 3.94
CA ASP A 142 17.80 -17.30 3.38
C ASP A 142 18.23 -15.91 3.87
N ILE A 143 19.48 -15.51 3.57
CA ILE A 143 20.03 -14.24 4.03
C ILE A 143 19.22 -13.03 3.53
N HIS A 144 18.72 -13.04 2.29
CA HIS A 144 17.98 -11.92 1.73
C HIS A 144 16.61 -11.77 2.42
N GLY A 145 15.91 -12.90 2.61
CA GLY A 145 14.68 -12.97 3.37
C GLY A 145 14.88 -12.54 4.82
N ALA A 146 15.92 -13.03 5.47
CA ALA A 146 16.25 -12.70 6.85
C ALA A 146 16.57 -11.21 7.03
N LYS A 147 17.30 -10.58 6.10
CA LYS A 147 17.55 -9.13 6.12
C LYS A 147 16.27 -8.32 5.99
N ALA A 148 15.41 -8.67 5.03
CA ALA A 148 14.13 -7.99 4.85
C ALA A 148 13.26 -8.12 6.11
N HIS A 149 13.22 -9.33 6.68
CA HIS A 149 12.47 -9.63 7.89
C HIS A 149 13.03 -8.89 9.12
N ALA A 150 14.35 -8.76 9.25
CA ALA A 150 14.99 -8.00 10.32
C ALA A 150 14.61 -6.51 10.27
N LYS A 151 14.66 -5.90 9.07
CA LYS A 151 14.24 -4.50 8.87
C LYS A 151 12.79 -4.30 9.26
N GLU A 152 11.90 -5.19 8.83
CA GLU A 152 10.48 -5.10 9.18
C GLU A 152 10.25 -5.27 10.69
N ALA A 153 10.91 -6.25 11.32
CA ALA A 153 10.81 -6.49 12.75
C ALA A 153 11.17 -5.24 13.57
N VAL A 154 12.32 -4.60 13.28
CA VAL A 154 12.76 -3.39 14.00
C VAL A 154 11.77 -2.24 13.86
N VAL A 155 11.22 -2.01 12.66
CA VAL A 155 10.22 -0.96 12.41
C VAL A 155 8.97 -1.17 13.27
N HIS A 156 8.48 -2.41 13.39
CA HIS A 156 7.27 -2.68 14.19
C HIS A 156 7.53 -2.74 15.69
N LEU A 157 8.73 -3.15 16.09
CA LEU A 157 9.15 -3.17 17.49
C LEU A 157 9.43 -1.76 18.05
N GLY A 158 9.51 -0.75 17.18
CA GLY A 158 9.52 0.67 17.54
C GLY A 158 10.84 1.38 17.32
N GLU A 159 11.75 0.81 16.50
CA GLU A 159 13.00 1.46 16.06
C GLU A 159 13.91 1.92 17.21
N ILE A 160 13.80 1.27 18.38
CA ILE A 160 14.68 1.53 19.52
C ILE A 160 15.90 0.62 19.48
N ASP A 161 17.04 1.15 19.92
CA ASP A 161 18.36 0.50 19.84
C ASP A 161 18.35 -0.91 20.45
N MET A 162 17.69 -1.10 21.59
CA MET A 162 17.53 -2.41 22.23
C MET A 162 16.96 -3.47 21.27
N TRP A 163 15.90 -3.14 20.50
CA TRP A 163 15.34 -4.10 19.55
C TRP A 163 16.23 -4.28 18.33
N CYS A 164 17.00 -3.27 17.93
CA CYS A 164 17.98 -3.42 16.87
C CYS A 164 19.05 -4.44 17.26
N THR A 165 19.60 -4.32 18.47
CA THR A 165 20.56 -5.28 19.02
C THR A 165 19.97 -6.67 19.09
N GLU A 166 18.81 -6.86 19.73
CA GLU A 166 18.19 -8.19 19.89
C GLU A 166 17.88 -8.88 18.55
N VAL A 167 17.38 -8.13 17.57
CA VAL A 167 17.09 -8.66 16.23
C VAL A 167 18.39 -9.08 15.52
N ILE A 168 19.46 -8.29 15.62
CA ILE A 168 20.75 -8.67 15.04
C ILE A 168 21.37 -9.87 15.77
N THR A 169 21.33 -9.91 17.10
CA THR A 169 21.83 -11.05 17.88
C THR A 169 21.11 -12.34 17.48
N ALA A 170 19.78 -12.30 17.32
CA ALA A 170 19.00 -13.46 16.87
C ALA A 170 19.35 -13.88 15.42
N LEU A 171 19.61 -12.91 14.53
CA LEU A 171 20.03 -13.18 13.15
C LEU A 171 21.40 -13.88 13.10
N LEU A 172 22.37 -13.36 13.84
CA LEU A 172 23.71 -13.94 13.96
C LEU A 172 23.67 -15.36 14.55
N ALA A 173 22.80 -15.60 15.53
CA ALA A 173 22.61 -16.92 16.11
C ALA A 173 22.09 -17.93 15.08
N GLU A 174 21.06 -17.57 14.30
CA GLU A 174 20.50 -18.42 13.24
C GLU A 174 21.54 -18.73 12.15
N LEU A 175 22.34 -17.74 11.77
CA LEU A 175 23.33 -17.84 10.70
C LEU A 175 24.72 -18.28 11.17
N SER A 176 24.86 -18.66 12.44
CA SER A 176 26.15 -18.98 13.06
C SER A 176 26.96 -20.04 12.32
N ASN A 177 26.29 -21.03 11.73
CA ASN A 177 26.94 -22.07 10.93
C ASN A 177 27.59 -21.53 9.65
N HIS A 178 27.05 -20.46 9.06
CA HIS A 178 27.60 -19.79 7.88
C HIS A 178 28.67 -18.74 8.24
N LEU A 179 28.70 -18.30 9.51
CA LEU A 179 29.58 -17.23 10.00
C LEU A 179 30.83 -17.76 10.75
N THR A 180 31.19 -19.03 10.55
CA THR A 180 32.29 -19.68 11.30
C THR A 180 33.67 -19.03 11.10
N LEU A 181 33.88 -18.36 9.97
CA LEU A 181 35.11 -17.64 9.62
C LEU A 181 34.94 -16.12 9.63
N ALA A 182 33.76 -15.62 10.04
CA ALA A 182 33.46 -14.20 10.04
C ALA A 182 34.36 -13.46 11.05
N PRO A 183 34.83 -12.24 10.73
CA PRO A 183 35.61 -11.44 11.65
C PRO A 183 34.87 -11.14 12.97
N ASN A 184 35.63 -11.01 14.07
CA ASN A 184 35.07 -10.79 15.41
C ASN A 184 34.15 -9.56 15.51
N TYR A 185 34.36 -8.53 14.68
CA TYR A 185 33.55 -7.31 14.73
C TYR A 185 32.08 -7.55 14.35
N ILE A 186 31.77 -8.61 13.59
CA ILE A 186 30.39 -8.97 13.21
C ILE A 186 29.56 -9.37 14.44
N TRP A 187 30.23 -9.89 15.47
CA TRP A 187 29.59 -10.34 16.71
C TRP A 187 29.44 -9.22 17.76
N ASP A 188 29.99 -8.04 17.49
CA ASP A 188 29.85 -6.86 18.36
C ASP A 188 28.55 -6.11 18.01
N THR A 189 27.48 -6.43 18.74
CA THR A 189 26.15 -5.86 18.51
C THR A 189 25.85 -4.63 19.36
N ASP A 190 26.80 -4.18 20.20
CA ASP A 190 26.58 -3.13 21.20
C ASP A 190 26.39 -1.74 20.56
N MET A 191 26.84 -1.58 19.31
CA MET A 191 26.75 -0.32 18.55
C MET A 191 25.61 -0.31 17.52
N VAL A 192 24.77 -1.36 17.49
CA VAL A 192 23.67 -1.46 16.54
C VAL A 192 22.50 -0.59 17.01
N ASN A 193 22.12 0.36 16.16
CA ASN A 193 20.95 1.21 16.31
C ASN A 193 20.24 1.33 14.95
N ILE A 194 19.12 2.06 14.90
CA ILE A 194 18.35 2.20 13.66
C ILE A 194 19.17 2.77 12.49
N THR A 195 20.15 3.63 12.77
CA THR A 195 21.00 4.27 11.75
C THR A 195 22.06 3.31 11.21
N THR A 196 22.61 2.45 12.07
CA THR A 196 23.69 1.50 11.73
C THR A 196 23.16 0.12 11.30
N LEU A 197 21.88 -0.17 11.54
CA LEU A 197 21.23 -1.45 11.22
C LEU A 197 21.43 -1.85 9.74
N GLY A 198 21.26 -0.90 8.83
CA GLY A 198 21.41 -1.15 7.38
C GLY A 198 22.80 -1.66 7.03
N THR A 199 23.84 -0.95 7.49
CA THR A 199 25.25 -1.33 7.28
C THR A 199 25.57 -2.67 7.94
N CYS A 200 25.11 -2.89 9.17
CA CYS A 200 25.33 -4.17 9.88
C CYS A 200 24.73 -5.35 9.10
N LEU A 201 23.50 -5.21 8.59
CA LEU A 201 22.87 -6.24 7.76
C LEU A 201 23.62 -6.51 6.45
N GLU A 202 24.22 -5.48 5.83
CA GLU A 202 25.05 -5.64 4.63
C GLU A 202 26.36 -6.36 4.92
N ASP A 203 26.98 -6.10 6.06
CA ASP A 203 28.22 -6.77 6.44
C ASP A 203 27.97 -8.24 6.79
N ILE A 204 26.90 -8.55 7.51
CA ILE A 204 26.47 -9.95 7.75
C ILE A 204 26.23 -10.68 6.43
N GLU A 205 25.55 -10.03 5.47
CA GLU A 205 25.30 -10.64 4.17
C GLU A 205 26.56 -11.01 3.42
N LYS A 206 27.55 -10.09 3.37
CA LYS A 206 28.82 -10.35 2.71
C LYS A 206 29.50 -11.58 3.32
N GLU A 207 29.54 -11.68 4.64
CA GLU A 207 30.20 -12.80 5.32
C GLU A 207 29.48 -14.13 5.11
N VAL A 208 28.13 -14.13 5.08
CA VAL A 208 27.35 -15.34 4.79
C VAL A 208 27.54 -15.81 3.34
N LEU A 209 27.64 -14.89 2.38
CA LEU A 209 27.77 -15.21 0.95
C LEU A 209 29.20 -15.59 0.52
N VAL A 210 30.20 -15.45 1.39
CA VAL A 210 31.58 -15.90 1.13
C VAL A 210 31.72 -17.42 1.31
N TRP A 211 30.73 -18.09 1.91
CA TRP A 211 30.62 -19.53 2.09
C TRP A 211 29.85 -20.22 0.96
#